data_AF-A0A3D1ZKX3-F1
#
_entry.id   AF-A0A3D1ZKX3-F1
#
_cell.length_a   1.000
_cell.length_b   1.000
_cell.length_c   1.000
_cell.angle_alpha   90.00
_cell.angle_beta   90.00
_cell.angle_gamma   90.00
#
_symmetry.space_group_name_H-M   'P 1'
#
loop_
_entity.id
_entity.type
_entity.pdbx_description
1 polymer ?
#
loop_
_entity_poly.entity_id
_entity_poly.type
_entity_poly.pdbx_seq_one_letter_code
_entity_poly.pdbx_strand_id
1 'polypeptide(L)'
;MTSSGHTASYMSPMKMFEYMATGRMIIASDMPVLREVLNESNAALCAPEDIHGWRTALKRAQTDSVWRKNLSATALVDVSNFTWKRRVRDILANMTVSSTLH
;
A
#
# COMPACT_ATOMS: atom_id res chain seq x y z
N MET A 1 -20.67 -3.64 -21.52
CA MET A 1 -19.27 -4.09 -21.73
C MET A 1 -18.39 -3.25 -20.81
N THR A 2 -17.92 -3.82 -19.70
CA THR A 2 -17.26 -3.10 -18.61
C THR A 2 -15.77 -2.87 -18.94
N SER A 3 -15.35 -1.60 -18.99
CA SER A 3 -13.97 -1.17 -19.27
C SER A 3 -13.01 -1.31 -18.08
N SER A 4 -13.41 -2.02 -17.02
CA SER A 4 -12.72 -2.03 -15.72
C SER A 4 -11.40 -2.82 -15.69
N GLY A 5 -11.10 -3.62 -16.72
CA GLY A 5 -9.99 -4.59 -16.70
C GLY A 5 -8.63 -4.05 -17.13
N HIS A 6 -8.55 -2.95 -17.88
CA HIS A 6 -7.29 -2.55 -18.53
C HIS A 6 -6.48 -1.53 -17.72
N THR A 7 -7.10 -0.75 -16.84
CA THR A 7 -6.37 0.34 -16.19
C THR A 7 -5.59 -0.14 -14.97
N ALA A 8 -6.09 -1.14 -14.24
CA ALA A 8 -5.43 -1.70 -13.06
C ALA A 8 -4.04 -2.30 -13.34
N SER A 9 -3.83 -2.87 -14.53
CA SER A 9 -2.55 -3.47 -14.93
C SER A 9 -1.47 -2.44 -15.28
N TYR A 10 -1.83 -1.17 -15.48
CA TYR A 10 -0.89 -0.12 -15.89
C TYR A 10 -0.90 1.10 -14.95
N MET A 11 -1.70 1.06 -13.87
CA MET A 11 -1.66 2.11 -12.86
C MET A 11 -0.45 1.90 -11.94
N SER A 12 0.33 2.94 -11.71
CA SER A 12 1.23 2.94 -10.55
C SER A 12 0.42 3.29 -9.31
N PRO A 13 0.53 2.56 -8.18
CA PRO A 13 -0.25 2.80 -6.96
C PRO A 13 0.24 4.03 -6.17
N MET A 14 0.60 5.11 -6.86
CA MET A 14 1.23 6.31 -6.30
C MET A 14 0.42 6.93 -5.16
N LYS A 15 -0.92 6.89 -5.26
CA LYS A 15 -1.82 7.41 -4.22
C LYS A 15 -1.73 6.65 -2.90
N MET A 16 -1.29 5.39 -2.91
CA MET A 16 -1.17 4.60 -1.68
C MET A 16 -0.10 5.19 -0.75
N PHE A 17 1.02 5.67 -1.30
CA PHE A 17 2.04 6.33 -0.49
C PHE A 17 1.51 7.59 0.20
N GLU A 18 0.72 8.41 -0.51
CA GLU A 18 0.08 9.58 0.10
C GLU A 18 -0.88 9.16 1.23
N TYR A 19 -1.71 8.14 1.00
CA TYR A 19 -2.68 7.66 1.99
C TYR A 19 -2.00 7.07 3.23
N MET A 20 -0.95 6.26 3.06
CA MET A 20 -0.17 5.71 4.16
C MET A 20 0.47 6.83 5.01
N ALA A 21 0.99 7.88 4.36
CA ALA A 21 1.59 9.02 5.04
C ALA A 21 0.59 9.85 5.86
N THR A 22 -0.72 9.73 5.62
CA THR A 22 -1.73 10.41 6.43
C THR A 22 -1.89 9.84 7.84
N GLY A 23 -1.34 8.65 8.12
CA GLY A 23 -1.52 7.98 9.41
C GLY A 23 -2.96 7.54 9.67
N ARG A 24 -3.71 7.25 8.60
CA ARG A 24 -5.09 6.74 8.67
C ARG A 24 -5.13 5.28 8.22
N MET A 25 -6.07 4.51 8.78
CA MET A 25 -6.32 3.15 8.32
C MET A 25 -6.79 3.18 6.86
N ILE A 26 -6.26 2.25 6.06
CA ILE A 26 -6.65 2.04 4.68
C ILE A 26 -7.52 0.79 4.60
N ILE A 27 -8.69 0.90 3.96
CA ILE A 27 -9.50 -0.23 3.49
C ILE A 27 -9.54 -0.12 1.97
N ALA A 28 -9.10 -1.17 1.27
CA ALA A 28 -8.94 -1.14 -0.18
C ALA A 28 -9.31 -2.48 -0.81
N SER A 29 -9.55 -2.45 -2.13
CA SER A 29 -9.75 -3.66 -2.91
C SER A 29 -8.46 -4.50 -2.93
N ASP A 30 -8.61 -5.82 -2.83
CA ASP A 30 -7.51 -6.75 -3.02
C ASP A 30 -7.22 -6.90 -4.51
N MET A 31 -6.37 -6.00 -5.02
CA MET A 31 -5.95 -5.95 -6.42
C MET A 31 -4.43 -6.12 -6.52
N PRO A 32 -3.92 -6.87 -7.50
CA PRO A 32 -2.48 -7.14 -7.64
C PRO A 32 -1.62 -5.87 -7.63
N VAL A 33 -2.07 -4.80 -8.28
CA VAL A 33 -1.34 -3.51 -8.34
C VAL A 33 -1.26 -2.81 -6.98
N LEU A 34 -2.26 -2.98 -6.12
CA LEU A 34 -2.25 -2.42 -4.77
C LEU A 34 -1.38 -3.26 -3.83
N ARG A 35 -1.22 -4.56 -4.12
CA ARG A 35 -0.35 -5.49 -3.37
C ARG A 35 1.14 -5.17 -3.48
N GLU A 36 1.55 -4.36 -4.46
CA GLU A 36 2.92 -3.84 -4.54
C GLU A 36 3.27 -2.92 -3.35
N VAL A 37 2.27 -2.36 -2.68
CA VAL A 37 2.45 -1.40 -1.57
C VAL A 37 1.70 -1.85 -0.31
N LEU A 38 0.49 -2.38 -0.45
CA LEU A 38 -0.41 -2.75 0.63
C LEU A 38 -0.37 -4.26 0.92
N ASN A 39 -0.50 -4.62 2.19
CA ASN A 39 -0.62 -5.99 2.67
C ASN A 39 -1.47 -6.03 3.96
N GLU A 40 -1.73 -7.23 4.47
CA GLU A 40 -2.59 -7.46 5.64
C GLU A 40 -2.11 -6.78 6.92
N SER A 41 -0.84 -6.41 7.01
CA SER A 41 -0.27 -5.73 8.18
C SER A 41 -0.44 -4.21 8.15
N ASN A 42 -0.67 -3.63 6.97
CA ASN A 42 -0.76 -2.17 6.79
C ASN A 42 -2.08 -1.68 6.17
N ALA A 43 -2.94 -2.60 5.70
CA ALA A 43 -4.27 -2.29 5.20
C ALA A 43 -5.25 -3.45 5.46
N ALA A 44 -6.55 -3.12 5.45
CA ALA A 44 -7.58 -4.13 5.30
C ALA A 44 -7.90 -4.29 3.81
N LEU A 45 -7.63 -5.48 3.27
CA LEU A 45 -7.85 -5.79 1.86
C LEU A 45 -9.13 -6.63 1.68
N CYS A 46 -10.00 -6.19 0.78
CA CYS A 46 -11.30 -6.83 0.53
C CYS A 46 -11.40 -7.25 -0.93
N ALA A 47 -11.90 -8.46 -1.21
CA ALA A 47 -12.15 -8.86 -2.59
C ALA A 47 -13.11 -7.86 -3.26
N PRO A 48 -12.85 -7.41 -4.51
CA PRO A 48 -13.63 -6.34 -5.15
C PRO A 48 -15.14 -6.62 -5.17
N GLU A 49 -15.53 -7.87 -5.43
CA GLU A 49 -16.93 -8.29 -5.56
C GLU A 49 -17.55 -8.75 -4.22
N ASP A 50 -16.78 -8.78 -3.13
CA ASP A 50 -17.26 -9.25 -1.82
C ASP A 50 -17.87 -8.10 -0.98
N ILE A 51 -19.11 -7.75 -1.30
CA ILE A 51 -19.89 -6.74 -0.56
C ILE A 51 -19.97 -7.06 0.93
N HIS A 52 -20.00 -8.35 1.31
CA HIS A 52 -20.07 -8.73 2.71
C HIS A 52 -18.76 -8.43 3.43
N GLY A 53 -17.62 -8.77 2.83
CA GLY A 53 -16.28 -8.43 3.31
C GLY A 53 -16.10 -6.92 3.53
N TRP A 54 -16.50 -6.10 2.56
CA TRP A 54 -16.49 -4.64 2.69
C TRP A 54 -17.31 -4.14 3.87
N ARG A 55 -18.55 -4.62 4.01
CA ARG A 55 -19.44 -4.25 5.12
C ARG A 55 -18.84 -4.63 6.47
N THR A 56 -18.27 -5.82 6.56
CA THR A 56 -17.64 -6.32 7.78
C THR A 56 -16.40 -5.49 8.15
N ALA A 57 -15.54 -5.18 7.19
CA ALA A 57 -14.37 -4.34 7.40
C ALA A 57 -14.76 -2.93 7.88
N LEU A 58 -15.75 -2.30 7.25
CA LEU A 58 -16.25 -0.98 7.65
C LEU A 58 -16.87 -0.99 9.05
N LYS A 59 -17.71 -1.98 9.37
CA LYS A 59 -18.31 -2.13 10.71
C LYS A 59 -17.24 -2.34 11.78
N ARG A 60 -16.26 -3.20 11.51
CA ARG A 60 -15.13 -3.41 12.43
C ARG A 60 -14.34 -2.12 12.61
N ALA A 61 -14.07 -1.37 11.55
CA ALA A 61 -13.34 -0.11 11.65
C ALA A 61 -14.07 0.89 12.57
N GLN A 62 -15.42 0.91 12.59
CA GLN A 62 -16.17 1.79 13.49
C GLN A 62 -15.97 1.44 14.96
N THR A 63 -15.87 0.15 15.31
CA THR A 63 -15.87 -0.31 16.71
C THR A 63 -14.48 -0.66 17.25
N ASP A 64 -13.57 -1.13 16.41
CA ASP A 64 -12.25 -1.64 16.79
C ASP A 64 -11.16 -0.58 16.58
N SER A 65 -11.03 0.31 17.57
CA SER A 65 -10.03 1.39 17.52
C SER A 65 -8.58 0.89 17.57
N VAL A 66 -8.34 -0.28 18.18
CA VAL A 66 -7.00 -0.89 18.28
C VAL A 66 -6.56 -1.38 16.91
N TRP A 67 -7.44 -2.12 16.21
CA TRP A 67 -7.16 -2.57 14.85
C TRP A 67 -6.90 -1.41 13.89
N ARG A 68 -7.70 -0.35 13.94
CA ARG A 68 -7.45 0.88 13.16
C ARG A 68 -6.06 1.46 13.42
N LYS A 69 -5.72 1.65 14.70
CA LYS A 69 -4.43 2.24 15.10
C LYS A 69 -3.27 1.39 14.62
N ASN A 70 -3.34 0.08 14.82
CA ASN A 70 -2.28 -0.85 14.41
C ASN A 70 -2.03 -0.77 12.90
N LEU A 71 -3.06 -0.91 12.06
CA LEU A 71 -2.91 -0.83 10.61
C LEU A 71 -2.36 0.53 10.16
N SER A 72 -2.91 1.63 10.71
CA SER A 72 -2.45 2.98 10.35
C SER A 72 -1.00 3.26 10.77
N ALA A 73 -0.58 2.73 11.92
CA ALA A 73 0.78 2.89 12.41
C ALA A 73 1.77 2.10 11.56
N THR A 74 1.43 0.85 11.21
CA THR A 74 2.26 0.03 10.31
C THR A 74 2.36 0.68 8.94
N ALA A 75 1.25 1.16 8.35
CA ALA A 75 1.28 1.91 7.10
C ALA A 75 2.17 3.15 7.15
N LEU A 76 2.12 3.92 8.24
CA LEU A 76 2.93 5.11 8.41
C LEU A 76 4.44 4.78 8.55
N VAL A 77 4.77 3.67 9.20
CA VAL A 77 6.15 3.16 9.27
C VAL A 77 6.61 2.68 7.90
N ASP A 78 5.80 1.87 7.22
CA ASP A 78 6.12 1.28 5.93
C ASP A 78 6.37 2.35 4.86
N VAL A 79 5.56 3.42 4.80
CA VAL A 79 5.73 4.46 3.77
C VAL A 79 7.07 5.21 3.91
N SER A 80 7.65 5.27 5.11
CA SER A 80 8.96 5.89 5.32
C SER A 80 10.09 5.19 4.53
N ASN A 81 9.88 3.91 4.18
CA ASN A 81 10.77 3.12 3.35
C ASN A 81 10.76 3.51 1.87
N PHE A 82 9.74 4.23 1.40
CA PHE A 82 9.53 4.59 -0.01
C PHE A 82 9.87 6.05 -0.32
N THR A 83 10.67 6.70 0.53
CA THR A 83 11.06 8.09 0.34
C THR A 83 12.01 8.27 -0.86
N TRP A 84 11.92 9.41 -1.54
CA TRP A 84 12.84 9.81 -2.60
C TRP A 84 14.31 9.73 -2.15
N LYS A 85 14.60 10.16 -0.91
CA LYS A 85 15.94 10.10 -0.32
C LYS A 85 16.48 8.66 -0.27
N ARG A 86 15.64 7.68 0.10
CA ARG A 86 16.04 6.27 0.12
C ARG A 86 16.24 5.73 -1.30
N ARG A 87 15.34 6.05 -2.22
CA ARG A 87 15.48 5.66 -3.63
C ARG A 87 16.79 6.17 -4.25
N VAL A 88 17.14 7.44 -4.03
CA VAL A 88 18.40 8.02 -4.50
C VAL A 88 19.60 7.30 -3.88
N ARG A 89 19.55 7.00 -2.57
CA ARG A 89 20.61 6.26 -1.89
C ARG A 89 20.82 4.87 -2.49
N ASP A 90 19.74 4.14 -2.77
CA ASP A 90 19.81 2.78 -3.31
C ASP A 90 20.37 2.77 -4.75
N ILE A 91 19.97 3.75 -5.58
CA ILE A 91 20.51 3.92 -6.94
C ILE A 91 22.03 4.20 -6.88
N LEU A 92 22.45 5.15 -6.03
CA LEU A 92 23.86 5.50 -5.89
C LEU A 92 24.70 4.34 -5.35
N ALA A 93 24.19 3.60 -4.36
CA ALA A 93 24.85 2.41 -3.81
C ALA A 93 25.12 1.36 -4.91
N ASN A 94 24.13 1.09 -5.76
CA ASN A 94 24.27 0.15 -6.86
C ASN A 94 25.23 0.63 -7.97
N MET A 95 25.34 1.95 -8.18
CA MET A 95 26.32 2.51 -9.12
C MET A 95 27.76 2.35 -8.60
N THR A 96 28.00 2.58 -7.30
CA THR A 96 29.34 2.41 -6.71
C THR A 96 29.83 0.97 -6.68
N VAL A 97 28.93 -0.02 -6.60
CA VAL A 97 29.32 -1.45 -6.62
C VAL A 97 29.76 -1.89 -8.03
N SER A 98 29.22 -1.28 -9.10
CA SER A 98 29.63 -1.61 -10.47
C SER A 98 31.02 -1.07 -10.87
N SER A 99 31.56 -0.04 -10.19
CA SER A 99 32.89 0.49 -10.52
C SER A 99 34.06 -0.31 -9.94
N THR A 100 33.79 -1.28 -9.06
CA THR A 100 34.84 -2.08 -8.38
C THR A 100 35.04 -3.46 -9.01
N LEU A 101 34.39 -3.73 -10.16
CA LEU A 101 34.50 -4.99 -10.92
C LEU A 101 35.28 -4.82 -12.25
N HIS A 102 36.14 -3.81 -12.37
CA HIS A 102 37.12 -3.69 -13.46
C HIS A 102 38.53 -3.58 -12.89
#